data_AF-A0A3D5UL43-F1
#
_entry.id   AF-A0A3D5UL43-F1
#
_cell.length_a   1.000
_cell.length_b   1.000
_cell.length_c   1.000
_cell.angle_alpha   90.00
_cell.angle_beta   90.00
_cell.angle_gamma   90.00
#
_symmetry.space_group_name_H-M   'P 1'
#
loop_
_entity.id
_entity.type
_entity.pdbx_description
1 polymer ?
#
loop_
_entity_poly.entity_id
_entity_poly.type
_entity_poly.pdbx_seq_one_letter_code
_entity_poly.pdbx_strand_id
1 'polypeptide(L)' 'QQGYKSCASLMKLSDRYSTKRLEAACEKALSYTPSPSLKNITTILKNGQDKVSSKAKKPKSSAQYGITRNSSYCRGGEK' A
#
# COMPACT_ATOMS: atom_id res chain seq x y z
N GLN A 1 -27.31 -9.04 -7.04
CA GLN A 1 -27.04 -9.57 -5.68
C GLN A 1 -25.53 -9.82 -5.47
N GLN A 2 -24.68 -8.79 -5.41
CA GLN A 2 -23.21 -8.98 -5.24
C GLN A 2 -22.68 -8.56 -3.85
N GLY A 3 -23.43 -7.76 -3.08
CA GLY A 3 -22.99 -7.27 -1.77
C GLY A 3 -23.12 -8.27 -0.61
N TYR A 4 -24.05 -9.24 -0.70
CA TYR A 4 -24.36 -10.15 0.40
C TYR A 4 -23.17 -11.04 0.78
N LYS A 5 -22.47 -11.60 -0.23
CA LYS A 5 -21.29 -12.44 0.00
C LYS A 5 -20.17 -11.65 0.68
N SER A 6 -20.02 -10.37 0.35
CA SER A 6 -19.00 -9.53 0.94
C SER A 6 -19.24 -9.25 2.42
N CYS A 7 -20.49 -8.92 2.79
CA CYS A 7 -20.85 -8.69 4.19
C CYS A 7 -20.67 -9.96 5.04
N ALA A 8 -21.11 -11.12 4.53
CA ALA A 8 -20.94 -12.40 5.22
C ALA A 8 -19.46 -12.78 5.41
N SER A 9 -18.61 -12.48 4.42
CA SER A 9 -17.15 -12.69 4.53
C SER A 9 -16.50 -11.77 5.56
N LEU A 10 -16.91 -10.50 5.64
CA LEU A 10 -16.42 -9.58 6.67
C LEU A 10 -16.78 -10.08 8.07
N MET A 11 -18.02 -10.54 8.27
CA MET A 11 -18.48 -11.06 9.55
C MET A 11 -17.69 -12.31 10.00
N LYS A 12 -17.31 -13.18 9.06
CA LYS A 12 -16.42 -14.32 9.32
C LYS A 12 -14.99 -13.89 9.67
N LEU A 13 -14.50 -12.80 9.08
CA LEU A 13 -13.16 -12.28 9.41
C LEU A 13 -13.11 -11.68 10.82
N SER A 14 -14.17 -10.99 11.25
CA SER A 14 -14.27 -10.49 12.63
C SER A 14 -14.26 -11.60 13.67
N ASP A 15 -14.94 -12.72 13.39
CA ASP A 15 -14.95 -13.91 14.25
C ASP A 15 -13.54 -14.53 14.38
N ARG A 16 -12.81 -14.62 13.25
CA ARG A 16 -11.48 -15.23 13.20
C ARG A 16 -10.37 -14.38 13.83
N TYR A 17 -10.37 -13.07 13.62
CA TYR A 17 -9.22 -12.20 13.92
C TYR A 17 -9.48 -11.16 15.02
N SER A 18 -10.70 -11.11 15.57
CA SER A 18 -11.18 -10.06 16.48
C SER A 18 -11.45 -8.73 15.78
N THR A 19 -12.48 -8.02 16.25
CA THR A 19 -12.95 -6.73 15.70
C THR A 19 -11.84 -5.69 15.67
N LYS A 20 -11.02 -5.61 16.72
CA LYS A 20 -9.90 -4.65 16.83
C LYS A 20 -8.88 -4.80 15.70
N ARG A 21 -8.57 -6.04 15.28
CA ARG A 21 -7.64 -6.28 14.16
C ARG A 21 -8.29 -6.03 12.82
N LEU A 22 -9.60 -6.31 12.70
CA LEU A 22 -10.36 -6.02 11.49
C LEU A 22 -10.42 -4.51 11.20
N GLU A 23 -10.66 -3.69 12.23
CA GLU A 23 -10.67 -2.23 12.08
C GLU A 23 -9.30 -1.69 11.66
N ALA A 24 -8.23 -2.12 12.34
CA ALA A 24 -6.87 -1.73 11.97
C ALA A 24 -6.52 -2.15 10.52
N ALA A 25 -6.99 -3.32 10.08
CA ALA A 25 -6.80 -3.77 8.70
C ALA A 25 -7.61 -2.94 7.69
N CYS A 26 -8.84 -2.53 8.02
CA CYS A 26 -9.67 -1.66 7.19
C CYS A 26 -9.05 -0.26 7.05
N GLU A 27 -8.62 0.34 8.16
CA GLU A 27 -7.93 1.64 8.16
C GLU A 27 -6.66 1.58 7.29
N LYS A 28 -5.89 0.50 7.44
CA LYS A 28 -4.71 0.27 6.62
C LYS A 28 -5.04 0.11 5.13
N ALA A 29 -6.11 -0.62 4.81
CA ALA A 29 -6.53 -0.84 3.44
C ALA A 29 -6.96 0.48 2.77
N LEU A 30 -7.70 1.33 3.49
CA LEU A 30 -8.12 2.66 3.05
C LEU A 30 -6.93 3.59 2.82
N SER A 31 -5.87 3.48 3.63
CA SER A 31 -4.64 4.24 3.42
C SER A 31 -3.91 3.88 2.11
N TYR A 32 -4.12 2.68 1.55
CA TYR A 32 -3.47 2.24 0.31
C TYR A 32 -4.35 2.42 -0.93
N THR A 33 -5.66 2.24 -0.79
CA THR A 33 -6.61 2.39 -1.88
C THR A 33 -7.93 2.96 -1.35
N PRO A 34 -8.52 3.95 -2.04
CA PRO A 34 -9.81 4.53 -1.63
C PRO A 34 -10.97 3.53 -1.72
N SER A 35 -10.83 2.44 -2.49
CA SER A 35 -11.81 1.35 -2.59
C SER A 35 -11.16 0.01 -2.26
N PRO A 36 -11.05 -0.36 -0.97
CA PRO A 36 -10.46 -1.62 -0.56
C PRO A 36 -11.39 -2.79 -0.88
N SER A 37 -10.82 -3.87 -1.43
CA SER A 37 -11.51 -5.14 -1.62
C SER A 37 -11.31 -6.07 -0.42
N LEU A 38 -12.24 -7.00 -0.21
CA LEU A 38 -12.13 -8.07 0.78
C LEU A 38 -10.83 -8.87 0.71
N LYS A 39 -10.31 -9.07 -0.51
CA LYS A 39 -9.00 -9.71 -0.72
C LYS A 39 -7.88 -8.91 -0.05
N ASN A 40 -7.90 -7.58 -0.16
CA ASN A 40 -6.87 -6.72 0.42
C ASN A 40 -6.91 -6.78 1.95
N ILE A 41 -8.11 -6.67 2.54
CA ILE A 41 -8.31 -6.77 3.99
C ILE A 41 -7.85 -8.14 4.52
N THR A 42 -8.21 -9.22 3.81
CA THR A 42 -7.77 -10.58 4.15
C THR A 42 -6.26 -10.73 4.09
N THR A 43 -5.61 -10.20 3.05
CA THR A 43 -4.14 -10.23 2.92
C THR A 43 -3.45 -9.46 4.04
N ILE A 44 -3.98 -8.29 4.42
CA ILE A 44 -3.45 -7.48 5.54
C ILE A 44 -3.53 -8.26 6.85
N LEU A 45 -4.68 -8.90 7.13
CA LEU A 45 -4.89 -9.73 8.32
C LEU A 45 -3.98 -10.97 8.35
N LYS A 46 -3.86 -11.68 7.22
CA LYS A 46 -3.01 -12.87 7.08
C LYS A 46 -1.52 -12.53 7.25
N ASN A 47 -1.08 -11.42 6.67
CA ASN A 47 0.31 -10.97 6.78
C ASN A 47 0.60 -10.27 8.13
N GLY A 48 -0.42 -10.06 8.98
CA GLY A 48 -0.27 -9.34 10.25
C GLY A 48 0.11 -7.88 10.09
N GLN A 49 -0.16 -7.28 8.93
CA GLN A 49 0.16 -5.89 8.63
C GLN A 49 -0.69 -4.91 9.45
N ASP A 50 -1.81 -5.35 10.01
CA ASP A 50 -2.62 -4.59 10.98
C ASP A 50 -1.86 -4.31 12.28
N LYS A 51 -0.90 -5.16 12.65
CA LYS A 51 -0.09 -5.01 13.88
C LYS A 51 1.11 -4.10 13.68
N VAL A 52 1.53 -3.92 12.42
CA VAL A 52 2.69 -3.09 12.08
C VAL A 52 2.22 -1.66 12.08
N SER A 53 2.46 -0.95 13.20
CA SER A 53 2.17 0.47 13.34
C SER A 53 2.56 1.20 12.05
N SER A 54 1.57 1.84 11.44
CA SER A 54 1.71 2.64 10.23
C SER A 54 2.60 3.85 10.52
N LYS A 55 3.91 3.64 10.71
CA LYS A 55 4.88 4.58 10.15
C LYS A 55 4.64 4.50 8.66
N ALA A 56 3.77 5.37 8.17
CA ALA A 56 3.59 5.64 6.76
C ALA A 56 5.00 5.70 6.18
N LYS A 57 5.40 4.64 5.48
CA LYS A 57 6.53 4.73 4.57
C LYS A 57 5.99 5.64 3.49
N LYS A 58 6.11 6.96 3.73
CA LYS A 58 6.11 7.96 2.68
C LYS A 58 6.91 7.30 1.55
N PRO A 59 6.42 7.25 0.30
CA PRO A 59 7.30 6.90 -0.78
C PRO A 59 8.49 7.83 -0.61
N LYS A 60 9.65 7.28 -0.22
CA LYS A 60 10.87 8.07 -0.23
C LYS A 60 10.95 8.45 -1.69
N SER A 61 10.64 9.71 -1.99
CA SER A 61 10.94 10.29 -3.28
C SER A 61 12.44 10.13 -3.42
N SER A 62 12.86 9.02 -4.04
CA SER A 62 14.23 8.80 -4.46
C SER A 62 14.44 9.63 -5.72
N ALA A 63 14.12 10.93 -5.65
CA ALA A 63 14.60 11.95 -6.54
C ALA A 63 15.98 12.47 -6.08
N GLN A 64 16.69 11.70 -5.24
CA GLN A 64 18.05 12.01 -4.78
C GLN A 64 19.13 11.44 -5.71
N TYR A 65 18.77 11.13 -6.96
CA TYR A 65 19.74 10.81 -8.01
C TYR A 65 19.52 11.77 -9.19
N GLY A 66 19.69 13.06 -8.93
CA GLY A 66 20.04 14.01 -9.98
C GLY A 66 21.45 13.70 -10.47
N ILE A 67 21.60 12.71 -11.34
CA ILE A 67 22.86 12.49 -12.05
C ILE A 67 22.86 13.51 -13.19
N THR A 68 23.24 14.75 -12.89
CA THR A 68 23.66 15.72 -13.90
C THR A 68 24.90 15.15 -14.60
N ARG A 69 24.72 14.40 -15.68
CA ARG A 69 25.81 14.05 -16.59
C ARG A 69 26.06 15.23 -17.52
N ASN A 70 27.04 16.05 -17.12
CA ASN A 70 27.89 16.91 -17.92
C ASN A 70 27.58 16.93 -19.44
N SER A 71 27.09 18.07 -19.94
CA SER A 71 27.04 18.40 -21.39
C SER A 71 28.24 19.27 -21.80
N SER A 72 29.38 19.14 -21.14
CA SER A 72 30.50 20.08 -21.25
C SER A 72 31.83 19.36 -21.44
N TYR A 73 31.93 18.55 -22.50
CA TYR A 73 33.19 18.12 -23.13
C TYR A 73 32.80 17.29 -24.37
N CYS A 74 33.01 17.64 -25.65
CA CYS A 74 34.07 18.40 -26.29
C CYS A 74 33.52 19.04 -27.57
N ARG A 75 33.76 20.33 -27.73
CA ARG A 75 33.73 21.03 -29.02
C ARG A 75 35.04 20.73 -29.73
N GLY A 76 35.00 19.91 -30.77
CA GLY A 76 36.08 19.71 -31.74
C GLY A 76 35.42 18.98 -32.92
N GLY A 77 34.93 19.69 -33.92
CA GLY A 77 35.74 20.47 -34.83
C GLY A 77 35.66 19.73 -36.15
N GLU A 78 34.55 19.99 -36.85
CA GLU A 78 34.34 19.64 -38.25
C GLU A 78 35.55 20.16 -39.06
N LYS A 79 36.24 19.29 -39.81
CA LYS A 79 36.60 19.37 -41.25
C LYS A 79 37.42 18.13 -41.63
#